data_AF-A0A2H0CZ91-F1
#
_entry.id   AF-A0A2H0CZ91-F1
#
_cell.length_a   1.000
_cell.length_b   1.000
_cell.length_c   1.000
_cell.angle_alpha   90.00
_cell.angle_beta   90.00
_cell.angle_gamma   90.00
#
_symmetry.space_group_name_H-M   'P 1'
#
loop_
_entity.id
_entity.type
_entity.pdbx_description
1 polymer ?
#
loop_
_entity_poly.entity_id
_entity_poly.type
_entity_poly.pdbx_seq_one_letter_code
_entity_poly.pdbx_strand_id
1 'polypeptide(L)' 'LEALPQREKPALVIIDSIQTLYTKDLLGMAGSVGQMRECSFRITQFAKKSGISVVLV' A
#
# COMPACT_ATOMS: atom_id res chain seq x y z
N LEU A 1 3.27 -5.87 -1.28
CA LEU A 1 4.23 -5.06 -2.09
C LEU A 1 5.66 -5.59 -2.04
N GLU A 2 6.02 -6.48 -1.10
CA GLU A 2 7.38 -7.05 -1.01
C GLU A 2 7.80 -7.94 -2.20
N ALA A 3 6.90 -8.21 -3.15
CA ALA A 3 7.15 -9.09 -4.29
C ALA A 3 7.35 -8.37 -5.64
N LEU A 4 7.51 -7.03 -5.67
CA LEU A 4 7.79 -6.34 -6.95
C LEU A 4 9.16 -6.81 -7.48
N PRO A 5 9.24 -7.34 -8.72
CA PRO A 5 10.49 -7.86 -9.26
C PRO A 5 11.56 -6.77 -9.27
N GLN A 6 12.73 -7.03 -8.66
CA GLN A 6 13.81 -6.03 -8.58
C GLN A 6 14.32 -5.58 -9.96
N ARG A 7 14.08 -6.38 -11.01
CA ARG A 7 14.44 -6.05 -12.40
C ARG A 7 13.53 -5.01 -13.05
N GLU A 8 12.32 -4.80 -12.52
CA GLU A 8 11.36 -3.83 -13.04
C GLU A 8 10.81 -3.02 -11.86
N LYS A 9 11.54 -1.98 -11.44
CA LYS A 9 10.97 -0.97 -10.54
C LYS A 9 10.02 -0.10 -11.36
N PRO A 10 8.69 -0.21 -11.17
CA PRO A 10 7.76 0.65 -11.89
C PRO A 10 7.93 2.10 -11.42
N ALA A 11 7.77 3.06 -12.32
CA ALA A 11 7.74 4.48 -11.94
C ALA A 11 6.45 4.85 -11.18
N LEU A 12 5.37 4.10 -11.41
CA LEU A 12 4.04 4.34 -10.87
C LEU A 12 3.35 3.01 -10.54
N VAL A 13 2.68 2.97 -9.39
CA VAL A 13 1.75 1.93 -8.99
C VAL A 13 0.39 2.56 -8.70
N ILE A 14 -0.68 1.99 -9.24
CA ILE A 14 -2.05 2.39 -8.93
C ILE A 14 -2.67 1.24 -8.15
N ILE A 15 -3.24 1.55 -6.99
CA ILE A 15 -3.99 0.60 -6.17
C ILE A 15 -5.44 1.06 -6.15
N ASP A 16 -6.28 0.30 -6.83
CA ASP A 16 -7.73 0.49 -6.88
C ASP A 16 -8.39 -0.83 -6.39
N SER A 17 -8.90 -0.94 -5.16
CA SER A 17 -9.14 0.12 -4.17
C SER A 17 -8.54 -0.14 -2.77
N ILE A 18 -8.29 0.92 -2.00
CA ILE A 18 -7.68 0.89 -0.67
C ILE A 18 -8.49 0.07 0.34
N GLN A 19 -9.81 -0.01 0.18
CA GLN A 19 -10.69 -0.76 1.10
C GLN A 19 -10.47 -2.27 1.02
N THR A 20 -9.82 -2.76 -0.03
CA THR A 20 -9.48 -4.19 -0.18
C THR A 20 -8.22 -4.57 0.59
N LEU A 21 -7.41 -3.59 1.00
CA LEU A 21 -6.19 -3.84 1.73
C LEU A 21 -6.46 -3.98 3.23
N TYR A 22 -5.71 -4.87 3.85
CA TYR A 22 -5.66 -5.03 5.30
C TYR A 22 -4.28 -5.49 5.74
N THR A 23 -3.95 -5.24 6.99
CA THR A 23 -2.79 -5.81 7.66
C THR A 23 -3.24 -6.71 8.81
N LYS A 24 -2.46 -7.76 9.06
CA LYS A 24 -2.63 -8.62 10.24
C LYS A 24 -2.12 -7.95 11.53
N ASP A 25 -1.33 -6.89 11.39
CA ASP A 25 -0.72 -6.16 12.51
C ASP A 25 -1.70 -5.26 13.27
N LEU A 26 -2.92 -5.08 12.73
CA LEU A 26 -3.99 -4.28 13.32
C LEU A 26 -5.28 -5.09 13.35
N LEU A 27 -6.04 -5.00 14.44
CA LEU A 27 -7.37 -5.59 14.54
C LEU A 27 -8.40 -4.79 13.73
N GLY A 28 -9.39 -5.49 13.17
CA GLY A 28 -10.48 -4.89 12.38
C GLY A 28 -10.54 -5.43 10.96
N MET A 29 -11.67 -5.18 10.30
CA MET A 29 -11.92 -5.67 8.94
C MET A 29 -11.29 -4.74 7.89
N ALA A 30 -10.95 -5.31 6.73
CA ALA A 30 -10.57 -4.55 5.54
C ALA A 30 -11.61 -3.46 5.25
N GLY A 31 -11.15 -2.28 4.85
CA GLY A 31 -12.02 -1.12 4.62
C GLY A 31 -12.45 -0.36 5.88
N SER A 32 -12.16 -0.85 7.09
CA SER A 32 -12.32 -0.03 8.30
C SER A 32 -11.35 1.16 8.30
N VAL A 33 -11.72 2.28 8.94
CA VAL A 33 -10.88 3.50 8.98
C VAL A 33 -9.48 3.21 9.56
N GLY A 34 -9.39 2.35 10.58
CA GLY A 34 -8.12 1.94 11.17
C GLY A 34 -7.24 1.20 10.17
N GLN A 35 -7.78 0.17 9.50
CA GLN A 35 -7.05 -0.59 8.48
C GLN A 35 -6.62 0.30 7.30
N MET A 36 -7.51 1.16 6.80
CA MET A 36 -7.19 2.07 5.70
C MET A 36 -6.05 3.03 6.07
N ARG A 37 -6.06 3.59 7.28
CA ARG A 37 -5.00 4.49 7.75
C ARG A 37 -3.65 3.78 7.86
N GLU A 38 -3.62 2.60 8.46
CA GLU A 38 -2.39 1.83 8.64
C GLU A 38 -1.82 1.35 7.29
N CYS A 39 -2.66 0.79 6.42
CA CYS A 39 -2.24 0.39 5.08
C CYS A 39 -1.71 1.58 4.27
N SER A 40 -2.40 2.73 4.29
CA SER A 40 -1.96 3.94 3.59
C SER A 40 -0.61 4.46 4.13
N PHE A 41 -0.40 4.41 5.44
CA PHE A 41 0.87 4.79 6.05
C PHE A 41 2.01 3.89 5.56
N ARG A 42 1.82 2.56 5.60
CA ARG A 42 2.84 1.60 5.12
C ARG A 42 3.14 1.75 3.63
N ILE A 43 2.11 1.97 2.81
CA ILE A 43 2.28 2.22 1.37
C ILE A 43 3.05 3.51 1.12
N THR A 44 2.75 4.58 1.88
CA THR A 44 3.48 5.85 1.78
C THR A 44 4.95 5.67 2.13
N GLN A 45 5.26 4.90 3.18
CA GLN A 45 6.64 4.56 3.55
C GLN A 45 7.33 3.75 2.45
N PHE A 46 6.63 2.76 1.87
CA PHE A 46 7.13 1.98 0.74
C PHE A 46 7.44 2.87 -0.48
N ALA A 47 6.51 3.75 -0.87
CA ALA A 47 6.66 4.67 -1.99
C ALA A 47 7.91 5.55 -1.84
N LYS A 48 8.07 6.17 -0.67
CA LYS A 48 9.23 7.01 -0.34
C LYS A 48 10.56 6.23 -0.37
N LYS A 49 10.59 5.03 0.23
CA LYS A 49 11.82 4.21 0.28
C LYS A 49 12.22 3.66 -1.08
N SER A 50 11.24 3.35 -1.93
CA SER A 50 11.47 2.74 -3.23
C SER A 50 11.68 3.75 -4.36
N GLY A 51 11.27 5.01 -4.16
CA GLY A 51 11.24 6.04 -5.20
C GLY A 51 10.10 5.85 -6.20
N ILE A 52 9.07 5.09 -5.84
CA ILE A 52 7.94 4.74 -6.69
C ILE A 52 6.76 5.64 -6.35
N SER A 53 6.14 6.27 -7.35
CA SER A 53 4.89 7.01 -7.14
C SER A 53 3.74 6.02 -6.92
N VAL A 54 2.88 6.29 -5.94
CA VAL A 54 1.71 5.45 -5.68
C VAL A 54 0.45 6.30 -5.65
N VAL A 55 -0.56 5.88 -6.41
CA VAL A 55 -1.91 6.46 -6.39
C VAL A 55 -2.85 5.45 -5.72
N LEU A 56 -3.62 5.91 -4.75
CA LEU A 56 -4.60 5.12 -4.02
C LEU A 56 -6.00 5.61 -4.37
N VAL A 57 -6.90 4.68 -4.69
CA VAL A 57 -8.34 4.92 -4.94
C VAL A 57 -9.17 4.28 -3.83
#